data_AF-A0AAD2SWB6-F1
#
_entry.id   AF-A0AAD2SWB6-F1
#
_cell.length_a   1.000
_cell.length_b   1.000
_cell.length_c   1.000
_cell.angle_alpha   90.00
_cell.angle_beta   90.00
_cell.angle_gamma   90.00
#
_symmetry.space_group_name_H-M   'P 1'
#
loop_
_entity.id
_entity.type
_entity.pdbx_description
1 polymer ?
#
loop_
_entity_poly.entity_id
_entity_poly.type
_entity_poly.pdbx_seq_one_letter_code
_entity_poly.pdbx_strand_id
1 'polypeptide(L)' 'MKKNQTYFLKDIIEAVKSEKLDDDFCLYDKDKGRLNFQTSYLLADYPQVVDAKDVYPTQVREQELELIYYGEDFADVL' A
#
# COMPACT_ATOMS: atom_id res chain seq x y z
N MET A 1 -10.53 4.10 4.28
CA MET A 1 -10.17 4.68 2.95
C MET A 1 -10.61 3.71 1.85
N LYS A 2 -10.49 4.03 0.55
CA LYS A 2 -10.86 3.08 -0.53
C LYS A 2 -9.62 2.46 -1.16
N LYS A 3 -9.60 1.13 -1.33
CA LYS A 3 -8.54 0.43 -2.08
C LYS A 3 -8.55 0.85 -3.57
N ASN A 4 -7.41 0.67 -4.22
CA ASN A 4 -7.11 1.07 -5.59
C ASN A 4 -7.15 2.59 -5.83
N GLN A 5 -6.78 3.38 -4.82
CA GLN A 5 -6.62 4.83 -4.89
C GLN A 5 -5.30 5.27 -4.26
N THR A 6 -4.76 6.38 -4.75
CA THR A 6 -3.52 6.96 -4.24
C THR A 6 -3.81 8.02 -3.18
N TYR A 7 -3.14 7.94 -2.03
CA TYR A 7 -3.28 8.90 -0.93
C TYR A 7 -1.89 9.37 -0.47
N PHE A 8 -1.80 10.55 0.14
CA PHE A 8 -0.57 10.96 0.81
C PHE A 8 -0.31 10.07 2.01
N LEU A 9 0.96 9.76 2.26
CA LEU A 9 1.34 8.93 3.40
C LEU A 9 0.81 9.46 4.73
N LYS A 10 0.83 10.79 4.93
CA LYS A 10 0.30 11.43 6.15
C LYS A 10 -1.18 11.10 6.39
N ASP A 11 -1.98 11.02 5.32
CA ASP A 11 -3.42 10.76 5.41
C ASP A 11 -3.66 9.27 5.70
N ILE A 12 -2.83 8.38 5.13
CA ILE A 12 -2.87 6.94 5.40
C ILE A 12 -2.53 6.68 6.87
N ILE A 13 -1.46 7.30 7.39
CA ILE A 13 -1.06 7.20 8.79
C ILE A 13 -2.18 7.65 9.73
N GLU A 14 -2.81 8.79 9.44
CA GLU A 14 -3.94 9.29 10.22
C GLU A 14 -5.12 8.31 10.20
N ALA A 15 -5.41 7.70 9.05
CA ALA A 15 -6.50 6.75 8.91
C ALA A 15 -6.25 5.44 9.68
N VAL A 16 -5.03 4.91 9.67
CA VAL A 16 -4.63 3.73 10.46
C VAL A 16 -4.72 4.06 11.95
N LYS A 17 -4.13 5.17 12.40
CA LYS A 17 -4.20 5.61 13.82
C LYS A 17 -5.62 5.86 14.31
N SER A 18 -6.53 6.25 13.41
CA SER A 18 -7.93 6.49 13.74
C SER A 18 -8.81 5.24 13.58
N GLU A 19 -8.23 4.07 13.29
CA GLU A 19 -8.94 2.81 13.05
C GLU A 19 -9.98 2.89 11.89
N LYS A 20 -9.82 3.87 10.98
CA LYS A 20 -10.67 4.07 9.79
C LYS A 20 -10.19 3.30 8.57
N LEU A 21 -9.00 2.71 8.68
CA LEU A 21 -8.35 1.87 7.70
C LEU A 21 -7.82 0.68 8.47
N ASP A 22 -8.28 -0.51 8.09
CA ASP A 22 -7.71 -1.79 8.55
C ASP A 22 -6.26 -1.95 8.07
N ASP A 23 -5.59 -3.00 8.52
CA ASP A 23 -4.25 -3.42 8.09
C ASP A 23 -4.26 -4.34 6.85
N ASP A 24 -5.44 -4.65 6.29
CA ASP A 24 -5.62 -5.45 5.08
C ASP A 24 -5.35 -4.60 3.81
N PHE A 25 -4.16 -4.01 3.71
CA PHE A 25 -3.72 -3.29 2.52
C PHE A 25 -2.23 -3.45 2.26
N CYS A 26 -1.79 -2.95 1.11
CA CYS A 26 -0.39 -2.78 0.74
C CYS A 26 -0.19 -1.38 0.17
N LEU A 27 1.01 -0.83 0.37
CA LEU A 27 1.45 0.43 -0.21
C LEU A 27 2.34 0.16 -1.41
N TYR A 28 2.00 0.78 -2.54
CA TYR A 28 2.74 0.66 -3.78
C TYR A 28 3.19 2.03 -4.30
N ASP A 29 4.37 2.09 -4.89
CA ASP A 29 4.92 3.27 -5.57
C ASP A 29 5.97 2.85 -6.61
N LYS A 30 6.40 3.78 -7.46
CA LYS A 30 7.47 3.55 -8.44
C LYS A 30 8.87 3.52 -7.83
N ASP A 31 9.06 4.14 -6.66
CA ASP A 31 10.35 4.23 -6.00
C ASP A 31 10.37 3.32 -4.76
N LYS A 32 11.27 2.34 -4.75
CA LYS A 32 11.61 1.50 -3.58
C LYS A 32 12.32 2.26 -2.46
N GLY A 33 12.43 3.57 -2.58
CA GLY A 33 12.94 4.47 -1.56
C GLY A 33 12.15 4.41 -0.25
N ARG A 34 12.66 5.15 0.74
CA ARG A 34 12.02 5.25 2.04
C ARG A 34 10.66 5.94 1.93
N LEU A 35 9.72 5.48 2.76
CA LEU A 35 8.44 6.16 2.95
C LEU A 35 8.64 7.66 3.23
N ASN A 36 7.92 8.52 2.50
CA ASN A 36 8.02 9.96 2.61
C ASN A 36 6.63 10.59 2.84
N PHE A 37 6.51 11.45 3.85
CA PHE A 37 5.25 12.12 4.20
C PHE A 37 4.69 13.01 3.09
N GLN A 38 5.54 13.48 2.17
CA GLN A 38 5.15 14.36 1.07
C GLN A 38 4.85 13.59 -0.23
N THR A 39 5.04 12.28 -0.24
CA THR A 39 4.73 11.43 -1.40
C THR A 39 3.39 10.73 -1.19
N SER A 40 2.81 10.32 -2.31
CA SER A 40 1.56 9.58 -2.35
C SER A 40 1.81 8.14 -2.74
N TYR A 41 1.07 7.23 -2.12
CA TYR A 41 1.21 5.79 -2.32
C TYR A 41 -0.13 5.23 -2.78
N LEU A 42 -0.09 4.29 -3.72
CA LEU A 42 -1.28 3.53 -4.09
C LEU A 42 -1.58 2.55 -2.96
N LEU A 43 -2.77 2.69 -2.38
CA LEU A 43 -3.32 1.74 -1.43
C LEU A 43 -4.09 0.68 -2.21
N ALA A 44 -3.64 -0.57 -2.19
CA ALA A 44 -4.29 -1.68 -2.89
C ALA A 44 -4.17 -2.99 -2.10
N ASP A 45 -4.81 -4.05 -2.60
CA ASP A 45 -4.78 -5.37 -1.98
C ASP A 45 -3.39 -6.02 -2.01
N TYR A 46 -3.22 -7.06 -1.19
CA TYR A 46 -2.05 -7.93 -1.23
C TYR A 46 -1.92 -8.64 -2.59
N PRO A 47 -0.69 -8.94 -3.04
CA PRO A 47 -0.49 -9.84 -4.16
C PRO A 47 -1.10 -11.21 -3.85
N GLN A 48 -1.81 -11.77 -4.81
CA GLN A 48 -2.37 -13.13 -4.69
C GLN A 48 -1.31 -14.14 -5.11
N VAL A 49 -1.13 -15.22 -4.35
CA VAL A 49 -0.20 -16.29 -4.75
C VAL A 49 -0.92 -17.27 -5.67
N VAL A 50 -0.52 -17.33 -6.94
CA VAL A 50 -1.04 -18.28 -7.93
C VAL A 50 0.13 -19.04 -8.54
N ASP A 51 0.08 -20.37 -8.53
CA ASP A 51 1.16 -21.24 -9.01
C ASP A 51 2.55 -20.89 -8.43
N ALA A 52 2.59 -20.63 -7.11
CA ALA A 52 3.78 -20.21 -6.36
C ALA A 52 4.42 -18.89 -6.86
N LYS A 53 3.64 -18.02 -7.51
CA LYS A 53 4.06 -16.69 -7.96
C LYS A 53 3.11 -15.62 -7.43
N ASP A 54 3.68 -14.47 -7.10
CA ASP A 54 2.90 -13.30 -6.70
C ASP A 54 2.24 -12.65 -7.92
N VAL A 55 0.91 -12.55 -7.85
CA VAL A 55 0.07 -11.88 -8.82
C VAL A 55 -0.45 -10.60 -8.20
N TYR A 56 0.21 -9.50 -8.56
CA TYR A 56 -0.12 -8.17 -8.10
C TYR A 56 -1.47 -7.67 -8.63
N PRO A 57 -2.15 -6.76 -7.89
CA PRO A 57 -3.36 -6.10 -8.38
C PRO A 57 -3.16 -5.47 -9.77
N THR A 58 -4.23 -5.45 -10.58
CA THR A 58 -4.17 -4.96 -11.97
C THR A 58 -3.59 -3.56 -12.06
N GLN A 59 -4.01 -2.64 -11.18
CA GLN A 59 -3.58 -1.25 -11.16
C GLN A 59 -2.09 -1.11 -10.85
N VAL A 60 -1.53 -2.00 -10.02
CA VAL A 60 -0.09 -2.06 -9.69
C VAL A 60 0.69 -2.46 -10.93
N ARG A 61 0.21 -3.49 -11.64
CA ARG A 61 0.86 -4.02 -12.86
C ARG A 61 0.80 -3.04 -14.03
N GLU A 62 -0.35 -2.40 -14.25
CA GLU A 62 -0.56 -1.45 -15.35
C GLU A 62 0.27 -0.16 -15.19
N GLN A 63 0.51 0.27 -13.96
CA GLN A 63 1.29 1.46 -13.65
C GLN A 63 2.77 1.17 -13.39
N GLU A 64 3.16 -0.10 -13.47
CA GLU A 64 4.51 -0.59 -13.18
C GLU A 64 4.98 -0.17 -11.77
N LEU A 65 4.09 -0.31 -10.79
CA LEU A 65 4.39 -0.02 -9.38
C LEU A 65 5.01 -1.23 -8.69
N GLU A 66 5.79 -0.95 -7.65
CA GLU A 66 6.41 -1.96 -6.82
C GLU A 66 5.80 -1.93 -5.41
N LEU A 67 5.81 -3.09 -4.74
CA LEU A 67 5.38 -3.18 -3.35
C LEU A 67 6.41 -2.52 -2.43
N ILE A 68 5.94 -1.60 -1.61
CA ILE A 68 6.76 -0.80 -0.69
C ILE A 68 6.59 -1.27 0.74
N TYR A 69 5.34 -1.47 1.20
CA TYR A 69 5.02 -1.93 2.55
C TYR A 69 3.75 -2.79 2.58
N TYR A 70 3.76 -3.81 3.43
CA TYR A 70 2.56 -4.51 3.86
C TYR A 70 1.85 -3.71 4.95
N GLY A 71 0.52 -3.73 4.94
CA GLY A 71 -0.32 -2.98 5.87
C GLY A 71 -0.17 -3.46 7.31
N GLU A 72 0.00 -4.77 7.52
CA GLU A 72 0.30 -5.38 8.82
C GLU A 72 1.61 -4.80 9.40
N ASP A 73 2.72 -4.88 8.67
CA ASP A 73 4.01 -4.31 9.07
C ASP A 73 3.93 -2.79 9.31
N PHE A 74 3.13 -2.10 8.50
CA PHE A 74 2.95 -0.66 8.58
C PHE A 74 2.15 -0.24 9.82
N ALA A 75 1.12 -0.98 10.19
CA ALA A 75 0.32 -0.73 11.38
C ALA A 75 1.12 -1.01 12.66
N ASP A 76 1.94 -2.07 12.67
CA ASP A 76 2.75 -2.48 13.83
C ASP A 76 3.80 -1.43 14.24
N VAL A 77 4.24 -0.57 13.31
CA VAL A 77 5.25 0.48 13.60
C VAL A 77 4.65 1.85 13.95
N LEU A 78 3.33 2.04 13.84
CA LEU A 78 2.65 3.32 14.01
C LEU A 78 2.07 3.56 15.41
#